data_AF-A0A9W9C3Z6-F1
#
_entry.id   AF-A0A9W9C3Z6-F1
#
_cell.length_a   1.000
_cell.length_b   1.000
_cell.length_c   1.000
_cell.angle_alpha   90.00
_cell.angle_beta   90.00
_cell.angle_gamma   90.00
#
_symmetry.space_group_name_H-M   'P 1'
#
loop_
_entity.id
_entity.type
_entity.pdbx_description
1 polymer ?
#
loop_
_entity_poly.entity_id
_entity_poly.type
_entity_poly.pdbx_seq_one_letter_code
_entity_poly.pdbx_strand_id
1 'polypeptide(L)'
;MATPAAPPGFPLNLVSPDIPPEIILKIIQHLPFQNGRDILRLQQVHPRLRDLLRNYERSLTRTFMDQELPHASTDFPCCAKFGYQCLVECVRRYDIVDDIMDALSSRQNYYAVDPHNVPLLNTGLLLIYRVASLEDHDVQLAYLKSLPRDPIIAMYLTLHHSTLTARYHGSGWIHQRTYGRFMDANQISLRNELEFCFAEAALTLGPEFVSDLLLRPTKPGAEATFLNFYHDHGTHDWEWPGWGEGKGEFNPPRTQGPKKPDGSMGRSLFTTLLERLAECSKCSLDEVRLRIEEEANDPEHPLSELSLKGKARLMSGRNWAEEEQHKGRRDSVHS
;
A
#
# COMPACT_ATOMS: atom_id res chain seq x y z
N MET A 1 -11.60 -0.99 73.56
CA MET A 1 -10.66 -1.24 72.46
C MET A 1 -10.98 -0.24 71.36
N ALA A 2 -10.08 0.71 71.11
CA ALA A 2 -10.26 1.70 70.06
C ALA A 2 -9.92 1.05 68.70
N THR A 3 -10.89 1.00 67.81
CA THR A 3 -10.70 0.57 66.42
C THR A 3 -9.76 1.57 65.74
N PRO A 4 -8.62 1.15 65.16
CA PRO A 4 -7.75 2.06 64.45
C PRO A 4 -8.49 2.60 63.22
N ALA A 5 -8.53 3.92 63.08
CA ALA A 5 -9.09 4.58 61.92
C ALA A 5 -8.34 4.09 60.67
N ALA A 6 -9.09 3.63 59.67
CA ALA A 6 -8.53 3.27 58.38
C ALA A 6 -7.75 4.47 57.80
N PRO A 7 -6.55 4.27 57.26
CA PRO A 7 -5.79 5.35 56.64
C PRO A 7 -6.65 5.97 55.53
N PRO A 8 -6.64 7.31 55.37
CA PRO A 8 -7.35 7.94 54.27
C PRO A 8 -6.76 7.40 52.98
N GLY A 9 -7.54 6.58 52.27
CA GLY A 9 -7.22 6.20 50.91
C GLY A 9 -7.27 7.47 50.09
N PHE A 10 -6.12 8.08 49.82
CA PHE A 10 -6.04 9.13 48.82
C PHE A 10 -6.41 8.47 47.49
N PRO A 11 -7.56 8.80 46.88
CA PRO A 11 -7.75 8.42 45.50
C PRO A 11 -6.66 9.18 44.73
N LEU A 12 -5.65 8.45 44.26
CA LEU A 12 -4.64 8.96 43.35
C LEU A 12 -5.37 9.40 42.07
N ASN A 13 -5.86 10.63 42.08
CA ASN A 13 -6.43 11.24 40.92
C ASN A 13 -5.26 11.72 40.07
N LEU A 14 -4.98 11.03 38.95
CA LEU A 14 -3.91 11.34 37.99
C LEU A 14 -3.94 12.80 37.50
N VAL A 15 -5.06 13.48 37.73
CA VAL A 15 -5.30 14.87 37.39
C VAL A 15 -4.83 15.85 38.48
N SER A 16 -4.63 15.40 39.73
CA SER A 16 -4.28 16.25 40.87
C SER A 16 -2.97 17.01 40.65
N PRO A 17 -2.92 18.35 40.79
CA PRO A 17 -1.72 19.16 40.57
C PRO A 17 -0.50 18.68 41.39
N ASP A 18 -0.73 17.95 42.47
CA ASP A 18 0.31 17.38 43.35
C ASP A 18 1.15 16.29 42.68
N ILE A 19 0.64 15.66 41.61
CA ILE A 19 1.38 14.64 40.86
C ILE A 19 2.28 15.34 39.84
N PRO A 20 3.61 15.13 39.82
CA PRO A 20 4.48 15.77 38.83
C PRO A 20 4.12 15.37 37.37
N PRO A 21 4.14 16.32 36.41
CA PRO A 21 3.98 16.05 34.97
C PRO A 21 4.78 14.84 34.45
N GLU A 22 5.99 14.66 34.93
CA GLU A 22 6.93 13.61 34.51
C GLU A 22 6.40 12.21 34.85
N ILE A 23 5.71 12.06 35.98
CA ILE A 23 5.09 10.79 36.37
C ILE A 23 3.93 10.46 35.44
N ILE A 24 3.10 11.45 35.11
CA ILE A 24 1.97 11.29 34.19
C ILE A 24 2.47 10.92 32.80
N LEU A 25 3.50 11.61 32.30
CA LEU A 25 4.12 11.32 31.00
C LEU A 25 4.72 9.91 30.97
N LYS A 26 5.39 9.47 32.04
CA LYS A 26 5.94 8.11 32.14
C LYS A 26 4.84 7.04 32.12
N ILE A 27 3.70 7.30 32.76
CA ILE A 27 2.53 6.41 32.68
C ILE A 27 1.99 6.35 31.24
N ILE A 28 1.84 7.50 30.59
CA ILE A 28 1.36 7.58 29.20
C ILE A 28 2.30 6.84 28.23
N GLN A 29 3.62 6.93 28.43
CA GLN A 29 4.62 6.20 27.63
C GLN A 29 4.54 4.68 27.73
N HIS A 30 3.88 4.15 28.77
CA HIS A 30 3.68 2.71 28.94
C HIS A 30 2.30 2.23 28.46
N LEU A 31 1.45 3.14 27.99
CA LEU A 31 0.22 2.76 27.31
C LEU A 31 0.58 2.26 25.90
N PRO A 32 -0.01 1.14 25.45
CA PRO A 32 0.22 0.69 24.09
C PRO A 32 -0.41 1.69 23.12
N PHE A 33 0.33 2.12 22.11
CA PHE A 33 -0.18 3.07 21.13
C PHE A 33 -1.30 2.44 20.31
N GLN A 34 -1.13 1.19 19.85
CA GLN A 34 -2.10 0.47 19.01
C GLN A 34 -2.60 1.37 17.86
N ASN A 35 -3.88 1.73 17.84
CA ASN A 35 -4.52 2.60 16.84
C ASN A 35 -4.61 4.09 17.28
N GLY A 36 -3.91 4.47 18.35
CA GLY A 36 -3.83 5.81 18.94
C GLY A 36 -5.14 6.35 19.54
N ARG A 37 -6.25 5.58 19.53
CA ARG A 37 -7.55 6.04 20.03
C ARG A 37 -7.52 6.40 21.50
N ASP A 38 -6.82 5.63 22.31
CA ASP A 38 -6.77 5.86 23.75
C ASP A 38 -5.94 7.10 24.10
N ILE A 39 -4.84 7.33 23.38
CA ILE A 39 -4.05 8.58 23.50
C ILE A 39 -4.89 9.81 23.10
N LEU A 40 -5.65 9.72 22.00
CA LEU A 40 -6.53 10.80 21.57
C LEU A 40 -7.71 11.03 22.54
N ARG A 41 -8.27 9.97 23.12
CA ARG A 41 -9.31 10.06 24.16
C ARG A 41 -8.78 10.73 25.42
N LEU A 42 -7.55 10.43 25.85
CA LEU A 42 -6.94 11.07 27.02
C LEU A 42 -6.86 12.60 26.90
N GLN A 43 -6.69 13.14 25.68
CA GLN A 43 -6.75 14.58 25.43
C GLN A 43 -8.13 15.19 25.73
N GLN A 44 -9.19 14.39 25.72
CA GLN A 44 -10.57 14.83 25.96
C GLN A 44 -11.00 14.68 27.42
N VAL A 45 -10.27 13.88 28.22
CA VAL A 45 -10.63 13.58 29.61
C VAL A 45 -10.43 14.77 30.54
N HIS A 46 -9.32 15.50 30.41
CA HIS A 46 -9.02 16.63 31.30
C HIS A 46 -8.07 17.68 30.67
N PRO A 47 -8.27 19.00 30.88
CA PRO A 47 -7.41 20.06 30.34
C PRO A 47 -5.92 19.85 30.61
N ARG A 48 -5.56 19.44 31.82
CA ARG A 48 -4.18 19.14 32.19
C ARG A 48 -3.54 18.04 31.34
N LEU A 49 -4.27 16.95 31.06
CA LEU A 49 -3.77 15.86 30.22
C LEU A 49 -3.64 16.32 28.77
N ARG A 50 -4.61 17.11 28.29
CA ARG A 50 -4.55 17.74 26.97
C ARG A 50 -3.31 18.61 26.81
N ASP A 51 -3.01 19.44 27.80
CA ASP A 51 -1.87 20.36 27.75
C ASP A 51 -0.54 19.58 27.80
N LEU A 52 -0.45 18.53 28.63
CA LEU A 52 0.72 17.65 28.68
C LEU A 52 0.93 16.91 27.35
N LEU A 53 -0.11 16.26 26.82
CA LEU A 53 -0.03 15.53 25.56
C LEU A 53 0.34 16.46 24.40
N ARG A 54 -0.17 17.70 24.37
CA ARG A 54 0.16 18.67 23.34
C ARG A 54 1.59 19.19 23.47
N ASN A 55 2.05 19.49 24.69
CA ASN A 55 3.38 20.04 24.94
C ASN A 55 4.50 19.01 24.70
N TYR A 56 4.21 17.73 24.97
CA TYR A 56 5.17 16.62 24.85
C TYR A 56 4.89 15.68 23.68
N GLU A 57 4.03 16.08 22.74
CA GLU A 57 3.60 15.25 21.60
C GLU A 57 4.79 14.62 20.89
N ARG A 58 5.78 15.41 20.50
CA ARG A 58 6.98 14.93 19.79
C ARG A 58 7.81 13.91 20.56
N SER A 59 7.94 14.10 21.87
CA SER A 59 8.70 13.17 22.72
C SER A 59 7.95 11.85 22.85
N LEU A 60 6.64 11.92 23.06
CA LEU A 60 5.79 10.74 23.18
C LEU A 60 5.67 9.97 21.87
N THR A 61 5.47 10.66 20.75
CA THR A 61 5.41 10.02 19.42
C THR A 61 6.72 9.35 19.06
N ARG A 62 7.87 9.95 19.40
CA ARG A 62 9.16 9.30 19.25
C ARG A 62 9.27 8.03 20.09
N THR A 63 8.84 8.07 21.36
CA THR A 63 8.84 6.88 22.22
C THR A 63 7.95 5.77 21.65
N PHE A 64 6.74 6.08 21.21
CA PHE A 64 5.85 5.08 20.59
C PHE A 64 6.44 4.52 19.30
N MET A 65 7.06 5.35 18.47
CA MET A 65 7.72 4.90 17.25
C MET A 65 8.91 3.98 17.55
N ASP A 66 9.76 4.33 18.52
CA ASP A 66 10.93 3.53 18.88
C ASP A 66 10.53 2.17 19.51
N GLN A 67 9.37 2.10 20.18
CA GLN A 67 8.90 0.88 20.86
C GLN A 67 8.03 -0.03 19.98
N GLU A 68 7.06 0.54 19.25
CA GLU A 68 6.02 -0.22 18.54
C GLU A 68 6.15 -0.14 17.01
N LEU A 69 6.73 0.94 16.47
CA LEU A 69 6.77 1.21 15.03
C LEU A 69 8.18 1.58 14.53
N PRO A 70 9.23 0.78 14.81
CA PRO A 70 10.62 1.16 14.59
C PRO A 70 10.95 1.42 13.10
N HIS A 71 10.14 0.86 12.18
CA HIS A 71 10.33 0.98 10.74
C HIS A 71 9.50 2.10 10.09
N ALA A 72 8.57 2.73 10.81
CA ALA A 72 7.64 3.70 10.24
C ALA A 72 8.32 4.90 9.56
N SER A 73 9.47 5.33 10.08
CA SER A 73 10.25 6.43 9.47
C SER A 73 10.87 6.06 8.11
N THR A 74 11.18 4.78 7.92
CA THR A 74 11.70 4.25 6.64
C THR A 74 10.55 3.98 5.68
N ASP A 75 9.48 3.37 6.17
CA ASP A 75 8.36 2.91 5.36
C ASP A 75 7.44 4.09 4.94
N PHE A 76 7.30 5.13 5.78
CA PHE A 76 6.46 6.30 5.52
C PHE A 76 7.21 7.64 5.74
N PRO A 77 8.09 8.07 4.80
CA PRO A 77 8.92 9.26 4.97
C PRO A 77 8.14 10.59 5.10
N CYS A 78 6.92 10.65 4.59
CA CYS A 78 6.04 11.83 4.65
C CYS A 78 5.60 12.18 6.09
N CYS A 79 5.78 11.26 7.03
CA CYS A 79 5.42 11.42 8.43
C CYS A 79 6.42 12.26 9.26
N ALA A 80 7.33 12.99 8.61
CA ALA A 80 8.43 13.75 9.19
C ALA A 80 8.07 14.80 10.26
N LYS A 81 6.77 15.13 10.43
CA LYS A 81 6.29 16.02 11.51
C LYS A 81 5.79 15.27 12.76
N PHE A 82 5.94 13.95 12.82
CA PHE A 82 5.77 13.04 13.98
C PHE A 82 4.78 13.51 15.06
N GLY A 83 3.54 13.75 14.63
CA GLY A 83 2.39 13.98 15.53
C GLY A 83 1.59 12.69 15.73
N TYR A 84 0.69 12.66 16.71
CA TYR A 84 -0.15 11.49 16.99
C TYR A 84 -0.99 11.08 15.78
N GLN A 85 -1.53 12.07 15.04
CA GLN A 85 -2.33 11.81 13.84
C GLN A 85 -1.54 11.08 12.76
N CYS A 86 -0.25 11.42 12.60
CA CYS A 86 0.62 10.74 11.65
C CYS A 86 0.89 9.29 12.08
N LEU A 87 1.11 9.04 13.38
CA LEU A 87 1.27 7.66 13.87
C LEU A 87 -0.01 6.82 13.70
N VAL A 88 -1.18 7.40 13.98
CA VAL A 88 -2.47 6.74 13.73
C VAL A 88 -2.61 6.36 12.26
N GLU A 89 -2.24 7.28 11.36
CA GLU A 89 -2.28 7.05 9.93
C GLU A 89 -1.26 5.97 9.51
N CYS A 90 -0.05 5.95 10.07
CA CYS A 90 0.93 4.88 9.81
C CYS A 90 0.38 3.51 10.22
N VAL A 91 -0.20 3.39 11.40
CA VAL A 91 -0.79 2.12 11.88
C VAL A 91 -1.92 1.69 10.93
N ARG A 92 -2.82 2.61 10.56
CA ARG A 92 -3.89 2.32 9.60
C ARG A 92 -3.36 1.81 8.26
N ARG A 93 -2.25 2.36 7.77
CA ARG A 93 -1.61 1.91 6.52
C ARG A 93 -0.96 0.54 6.68
N TYR A 94 -0.30 0.27 7.80
CA TYR A 94 0.21 -1.08 8.10
C TYR A 94 -0.91 -2.10 8.18
N ASP A 95 -2.02 -1.80 8.87
CA ASP A 95 -3.20 -2.68 8.94
C ASP A 95 -3.72 -3.01 7.53
N ILE A 96 -3.76 -2.02 6.62
CA ILE A 96 -4.14 -2.25 5.22
C ILE A 96 -3.15 -3.11 4.46
N VAL A 97 -1.84 -2.88 4.65
CA VAL A 97 -0.80 -3.69 4.02
C VAL A 97 -0.92 -5.14 4.50
N ASP A 98 -1.08 -5.36 5.80
CA ASP A 98 -1.21 -6.69 6.40
C ASP A 98 -2.47 -7.39 5.89
N ASP A 99 -3.61 -6.70 5.88
CA ASP A 99 -4.88 -7.21 5.32
C ASP A 99 -4.74 -7.64 3.85
N ILE A 100 -4.05 -6.83 3.02
CA ILE A 100 -3.80 -7.17 1.62
C ILE A 100 -2.85 -8.35 1.53
N MET A 101 -1.73 -8.34 2.25
CA MET A 101 -0.74 -9.42 2.22
C MET A 101 -1.32 -10.75 2.69
N ASP A 102 -2.22 -10.74 3.67
CA ASP A 102 -2.97 -11.91 4.12
C ASP A 102 -3.81 -12.50 2.96
N ALA A 103 -4.48 -11.65 2.19
CA ALA A 103 -5.24 -12.10 1.02
C ALA A 103 -4.34 -12.59 -0.13
N LEU A 104 -3.23 -11.88 -0.41
CA LEU A 104 -2.30 -12.23 -1.48
C LEU A 104 -1.57 -13.56 -1.18
N SER A 105 -1.20 -13.80 0.08
CA SER A 105 -0.47 -15.01 0.51
C SER A 105 -1.37 -16.14 1.01
N SER A 106 -2.69 -15.91 1.11
CA SER A 106 -3.65 -16.92 1.55
C SER A 106 -3.56 -18.18 0.69
N ARG A 107 -3.55 -19.36 1.32
CA ARG A 107 -3.62 -20.66 0.63
C ARG A 107 -4.91 -20.85 -0.16
N GLN A 108 -5.94 -20.07 0.13
CA GLN A 108 -7.19 -20.07 -0.63
C GLN A 108 -7.09 -19.23 -1.90
N ASN A 109 -6.07 -18.36 -2.01
CA ASN A 109 -5.78 -17.63 -3.22
C ASN A 109 -5.29 -18.60 -4.30
N TYR A 110 -5.85 -18.49 -5.52
CA TYR A 110 -5.50 -19.38 -6.62
C TYR A 110 -4.13 -19.04 -7.20
N TYR A 111 -3.76 -17.76 -7.13
CA TYR A 111 -2.43 -17.24 -7.47
C TYR A 111 -1.75 -16.69 -6.20
N ALA A 112 -1.76 -17.52 -5.15
CA ALA A 112 -1.11 -17.18 -3.89
C ALA A 112 0.37 -16.82 -4.14
N VAL A 113 0.83 -15.78 -3.46
CA VAL A 113 2.23 -15.34 -3.54
C VAL A 113 3.12 -16.38 -2.88
N ASP A 114 4.18 -16.78 -3.58
CA ASP A 114 5.15 -17.71 -3.03
C ASP A 114 5.87 -17.10 -1.81
N PRO A 115 6.19 -17.90 -0.78
CA PRO A 115 6.77 -17.40 0.46
C PRO A 115 8.04 -16.56 0.29
N HIS A 116 8.90 -16.90 -0.67
CA HIS A 116 10.13 -16.15 -0.93
C HIS A 116 9.89 -14.75 -1.51
N ASN A 117 8.72 -14.52 -2.12
CA ASN A 117 8.32 -13.24 -2.69
C ASN A 117 7.53 -12.34 -1.72
N VAL A 118 7.02 -12.88 -0.61
CA VAL A 118 6.19 -12.14 0.36
C VAL A 118 6.85 -10.83 0.84
N PRO A 119 8.14 -10.81 1.25
CA PRO A 119 8.79 -9.57 1.69
C PRO A 119 8.94 -8.53 0.57
N LEU A 120 9.11 -8.99 -0.68
CA LEU A 120 9.24 -8.13 -1.85
C LEU A 120 7.91 -7.44 -2.17
N LEU A 121 6.80 -8.16 -2.12
CA LEU A 121 5.47 -7.59 -2.34
C LEU A 121 5.03 -6.65 -1.21
N ASN A 122 5.36 -6.98 0.05
CA ASN A 122 5.15 -6.06 1.16
C ASN A 122 5.87 -4.73 0.91
N THR A 123 7.13 -4.77 0.45
CA THR A 123 7.90 -3.59 0.06
C THR A 123 7.25 -2.85 -1.11
N GLY A 124 6.71 -3.56 -2.10
CA GLY A 124 6.01 -2.98 -3.23
C GLY A 124 4.73 -2.22 -2.82
N LEU A 125 3.95 -2.73 -1.86
CA LEU A 125 2.79 -2.00 -1.30
C LEU A 125 3.21 -0.68 -0.65
N LEU A 126 4.31 -0.67 0.10
CA LEU A 126 4.85 0.55 0.72
C LEU A 126 5.36 1.55 -0.34
N LEU A 127 5.96 1.08 -1.42
CA LEU A 127 6.36 1.93 -2.55
C LEU A 127 5.15 2.51 -3.29
N ILE A 128 4.08 1.74 -3.47
CA ILE A 128 2.82 2.23 -4.04
C ILE A 128 2.20 3.30 -3.14
N TYR A 129 2.19 3.11 -1.83
CA TYR A 129 1.83 4.16 -0.86
C TYR A 129 2.63 5.44 -1.06
N ARG A 130 3.94 5.30 -1.31
CA ARG A 130 4.82 6.43 -1.55
C ARG A 130 4.44 7.17 -2.85
N VAL A 131 4.14 6.46 -3.94
CA VAL A 131 3.67 7.08 -5.19
C VAL A 131 2.35 7.82 -4.97
N ALA A 132 1.35 7.16 -4.38
CA ALA A 132 0.04 7.76 -4.12
C ALA A 132 0.10 8.97 -3.16
N SER A 133 1.13 9.05 -2.31
CA SER A 133 1.34 10.20 -1.41
C SER A 133 1.89 11.45 -2.10
N LEU A 134 2.34 11.35 -3.36
CA LEU A 134 2.77 12.49 -4.16
C LEU A 134 1.53 13.17 -4.76
N GLU A 135 1.31 14.44 -4.43
CA GLU A 135 0.08 15.17 -4.80
C GLU A 135 -0.03 15.48 -6.30
N ASP A 136 1.09 15.59 -7.00
CA ASP A 136 1.16 15.97 -8.41
C ASP A 136 1.48 14.78 -9.30
N HIS A 137 0.66 14.57 -10.34
CA HIS A 137 0.82 13.51 -11.33
C HIS A 137 2.17 13.57 -12.05
N ASP A 138 2.66 14.77 -12.36
CA ASP A 138 3.97 14.92 -13.01
C ASP A 138 5.12 14.51 -12.07
N VAL A 139 4.95 14.75 -10.76
CA VAL A 139 5.91 14.32 -9.73
C VAL A 139 5.86 12.80 -9.55
N GLN A 140 4.68 12.18 -9.63
CA GLN A 140 4.52 10.72 -9.63
C GLN A 140 5.25 10.09 -10.82
N LEU A 141 5.04 10.63 -12.03
CA LEU A 141 5.73 10.18 -13.25
C LEU A 141 7.25 10.35 -13.15
N ALA A 142 7.72 11.50 -12.68
CA ALA A 142 9.14 11.77 -12.50
C ALA A 142 9.76 10.80 -11.48
N TYR A 143 9.05 10.53 -10.38
CA TYR A 143 9.47 9.57 -9.37
C TYR A 143 9.62 8.17 -9.95
N LEU A 144 8.59 7.64 -10.63
CA LEU A 144 8.65 6.32 -11.27
C LEU A 144 9.82 6.20 -12.27
N LYS A 145 10.02 7.22 -13.11
CA LYS A 145 11.14 7.26 -14.07
C LYS A 145 12.51 7.32 -13.39
N SER A 146 12.59 7.91 -12.20
CA SER A 146 13.85 8.00 -11.44
C SER A 146 14.25 6.69 -10.76
N LEU A 147 13.29 5.80 -10.51
CA LEU A 147 13.56 4.57 -9.78
C LEU A 147 14.45 3.61 -10.59
N PRO A 148 15.33 2.87 -9.91
CA PRO A 148 16.09 1.80 -10.52
C PRO A 148 15.25 0.50 -10.57
N ARG A 149 15.86 -0.57 -11.05
CA ARG A 149 15.18 -1.83 -11.38
C ARG A 149 14.41 -2.45 -10.20
N ASP A 150 15.07 -2.64 -9.06
CA ASP A 150 14.52 -3.50 -8.00
C ASP A 150 13.25 -2.91 -7.32
N PRO A 151 13.18 -1.60 -7.00
CA PRO A 151 11.93 -1.00 -6.51
C PRO A 151 10.77 -1.13 -7.51
N ILE A 152 11.06 -1.01 -8.81
CA ILE A 152 10.04 -1.09 -9.86
C ILE A 152 9.53 -2.52 -10.00
N ILE A 153 10.41 -3.53 -9.88
CA ILE A 153 10.00 -4.94 -9.83
C ILE A 153 9.07 -5.18 -8.64
N ALA A 154 9.42 -4.69 -7.45
CA ALA A 154 8.59 -4.84 -6.26
C ALA A 154 7.18 -4.28 -6.47
N MET A 155 7.08 -3.07 -7.04
CA MET A 155 5.80 -2.45 -7.39
C MET A 155 5.04 -3.24 -8.45
N TYR A 156 5.71 -3.65 -9.53
CA TYR A 156 5.12 -4.43 -10.61
C TYR A 156 4.50 -5.74 -10.09
N LEU A 157 5.28 -6.54 -9.36
CA LEU A 157 4.83 -7.83 -8.82
C LEU A 157 3.66 -7.64 -7.85
N THR A 158 3.69 -6.59 -7.04
CA THR A 158 2.59 -6.24 -6.14
C THR A 158 1.31 -5.96 -6.91
N LEU A 159 1.37 -5.12 -7.95
CA LEU A 159 0.23 -4.83 -8.82
C LEU A 159 -0.25 -6.09 -9.53
N HIS A 160 0.67 -6.88 -10.09
CA HIS A 160 0.37 -8.12 -10.78
C HIS A 160 -0.40 -9.11 -9.89
N HIS A 161 0.13 -9.44 -8.71
CA HIS A 161 -0.54 -10.36 -7.78
C HIS A 161 -1.84 -9.78 -7.22
N SER A 162 -1.92 -8.46 -7.02
CA SER A 162 -3.17 -7.80 -6.61
C SER A 162 -4.24 -7.92 -7.70
N THR A 163 -3.87 -7.69 -8.96
CA THR A 163 -4.76 -7.84 -10.12
C THR A 163 -5.23 -9.28 -10.28
N LEU A 164 -4.33 -10.27 -10.18
CA LEU A 164 -4.70 -11.69 -10.23
C LEU A 164 -5.65 -12.05 -9.08
N THR A 165 -5.34 -11.61 -7.87
CA THR A 165 -6.20 -11.87 -6.71
C THR A 165 -7.58 -11.23 -6.90
N ALA A 166 -7.64 -10.00 -7.42
CA ALA A 166 -8.91 -9.33 -7.74
C ALA A 166 -9.71 -10.10 -8.79
N ARG A 167 -9.02 -10.62 -9.80
CA ARG A 167 -9.63 -11.42 -10.87
C ARG A 167 -10.31 -12.68 -10.33
N TYR A 168 -9.71 -13.39 -9.38
CA TYR A 168 -10.23 -14.70 -8.94
C TYR A 168 -10.97 -14.69 -7.60
N HIS A 169 -10.75 -13.68 -6.77
CA HIS A 169 -11.29 -13.59 -5.40
C HIS A 169 -11.99 -12.26 -5.09
N GLY A 170 -11.82 -11.24 -5.93
CA GLY A 170 -12.50 -9.96 -5.79
C GLY A 170 -14.00 -10.02 -6.15
N SER A 171 -14.55 -8.88 -6.55
CA SER A 171 -15.95 -8.77 -6.98
C SER A 171 -16.07 -7.78 -8.15
N GLY A 172 -17.29 -7.61 -8.68
CA GLY A 172 -17.54 -6.63 -9.72
C GLY A 172 -16.96 -7.01 -11.08
N TRP A 173 -16.65 -6.02 -11.91
CA TRP A 173 -16.25 -6.21 -13.30
C TRP A 173 -14.85 -6.82 -13.45
N ILE A 174 -13.95 -6.64 -12.48
CA ILE A 174 -12.63 -7.28 -12.54
C ILE A 174 -12.69 -8.80 -12.34
N HIS A 175 -13.76 -9.30 -11.72
CA HIS A 175 -13.86 -10.69 -11.30
C HIS A 175 -14.19 -11.65 -12.46
N GLN A 176 -13.49 -12.78 -12.55
CA GLN A 176 -13.60 -13.76 -13.63
C GLN A 176 -15.01 -14.34 -13.80
N ARG A 177 -15.77 -14.50 -12.71
CA ARG A 177 -17.16 -15.01 -12.81
C ARG A 177 -18.10 -14.07 -13.57
N THR A 178 -17.78 -12.79 -13.68
CA THR A 178 -18.60 -11.80 -14.42
C THR A 178 -18.67 -12.13 -15.92
N TYR A 179 -17.64 -12.80 -16.45
CA TYR A 179 -17.55 -13.18 -17.86
C TYR A 179 -18.08 -14.59 -18.16
N GLY A 180 -18.45 -15.35 -17.14
CA GLY A 180 -18.86 -16.75 -17.29
C GLY A 180 -17.70 -17.70 -17.58
N ARG A 181 -18.03 -18.88 -18.15
CA ARG A 181 -17.10 -19.99 -18.33
C ARG A 181 -16.18 -19.83 -19.55
N PHE A 182 -16.68 -19.22 -20.61
CA PHE A 182 -15.96 -19.01 -21.87
C PHE A 182 -15.95 -17.52 -22.16
N MET A 183 -14.78 -17.01 -22.56
CA MET A 183 -14.63 -15.63 -22.99
C MET A 183 -14.42 -15.57 -24.49
N ASP A 184 -15.17 -14.71 -25.17
CA ASP A 184 -14.87 -14.32 -26.55
C ASP A 184 -13.75 -13.28 -26.59
N ALA A 185 -13.34 -12.88 -27.80
CA ALA A 185 -12.28 -11.90 -27.99
C ALA A 185 -12.59 -10.54 -27.35
N ASN A 186 -13.86 -10.11 -27.36
CA ASN A 186 -14.27 -8.82 -26.80
C ASN A 186 -14.22 -8.83 -25.28
N GLN A 187 -14.65 -9.92 -24.66
CA GLN A 187 -14.57 -10.13 -23.21
C GLN A 187 -13.12 -10.19 -22.74
N ILE A 188 -12.23 -10.82 -23.52
CA ILE A 188 -10.79 -10.83 -23.22
C ILE A 188 -10.22 -9.41 -23.31
N SER A 189 -10.57 -8.65 -24.36
CA SER A 189 -10.14 -7.25 -24.50
C SER A 189 -10.63 -6.39 -23.33
N LEU A 190 -11.92 -6.44 -22.99
CA LEU A 190 -12.45 -5.68 -21.84
C LEU A 190 -11.73 -6.04 -20.54
N ARG A 191 -11.51 -7.34 -20.29
CA ARG A 191 -10.83 -7.78 -19.09
C ARG A 191 -9.42 -7.20 -19.01
N ASN A 192 -8.67 -7.23 -20.12
CA ASN A 192 -7.32 -6.67 -20.17
C ASN A 192 -7.33 -5.15 -19.88
N GLU A 193 -8.32 -4.42 -20.40
CA GLU A 193 -8.49 -2.99 -20.09
C GLU A 193 -8.80 -2.75 -18.61
N LEU A 194 -9.70 -3.54 -18.03
CA LEU A 194 -10.05 -3.44 -16.62
C LEU A 194 -8.87 -3.77 -15.71
N GLU A 195 -8.04 -4.74 -16.06
CA GLU A 195 -6.81 -5.05 -15.35
C GLU A 195 -5.78 -3.93 -15.42
N PHE A 196 -5.64 -3.30 -16.59
CA PHE A 196 -4.84 -2.10 -16.75
C PHE A 196 -5.35 -0.97 -15.85
N CYS A 197 -6.66 -0.72 -15.88
CA CYS A 197 -7.29 0.34 -15.08
C CYS A 197 -7.17 0.08 -13.58
N PHE A 198 -7.17 -1.19 -13.16
CA PHE A 198 -6.96 -1.56 -11.76
C PHE A 198 -5.54 -1.23 -11.32
N ALA A 199 -4.54 -1.57 -12.14
CA ALA A 199 -3.15 -1.26 -11.85
C ALA A 199 -2.88 0.25 -11.84
N GLU A 200 -3.49 1.00 -12.77
CA GLU A 200 -3.45 2.46 -12.78
C GLU A 200 -4.09 3.04 -11.51
N ALA A 201 -5.30 2.61 -11.16
CA ALA A 201 -6.02 3.07 -9.97
C ALA A 201 -5.24 2.77 -8.68
N ALA A 202 -4.62 1.59 -8.57
CA ALA A 202 -3.81 1.22 -7.43
C ALA A 202 -2.56 2.11 -7.29
N LEU A 203 -1.93 2.53 -8.40
CA LEU A 203 -0.81 3.48 -8.37
C LEU A 203 -1.25 4.91 -8.02
N THR A 204 -2.40 5.34 -8.52
CA THR A 204 -2.91 6.70 -8.30
C THR A 204 -3.50 6.88 -6.90
N LEU A 205 -4.32 5.92 -6.44
CA LEU A 205 -5.06 6.02 -5.17
C LEU A 205 -4.35 5.32 -4.01
N GLY A 206 -3.42 4.42 -4.30
CA GLY A 206 -2.67 3.68 -3.30
C GLY A 206 -3.33 2.36 -2.86
N PRO A 207 -2.72 1.67 -1.89
CA PRO A 207 -3.19 0.36 -1.43
C PRO A 207 -4.59 0.36 -0.80
N GLU A 208 -5.10 1.51 -0.33
CA GLU A 208 -6.51 1.66 0.08
C GLU A 208 -7.48 1.16 -0.98
N PHE A 209 -7.23 1.53 -2.24
CA PHE A 209 -8.07 1.12 -3.36
C PHE A 209 -8.05 -0.40 -3.54
N VAL A 210 -6.86 -1.01 -3.44
CA VAL A 210 -6.69 -2.47 -3.51
C VAL A 210 -7.47 -3.16 -2.39
N SER A 211 -7.31 -2.69 -1.15
CA SER A 211 -8.05 -3.22 0.01
C SER A 211 -9.56 -3.07 -0.14
N ASP A 212 -10.02 -1.93 -0.66
CA ASP A 212 -11.44 -1.68 -0.87
C ASP A 212 -12.04 -2.63 -1.92
N LEU A 213 -11.36 -2.84 -3.04
CA LEU A 213 -11.88 -3.71 -4.11
C LEU A 213 -11.73 -5.20 -3.80
N LEU A 214 -10.65 -5.61 -3.13
CA LEU A 214 -10.37 -7.01 -2.79
C LEU A 214 -11.15 -7.48 -1.56
N LEU A 215 -11.05 -6.75 -0.47
CA LEU A 215 -11.44 -7.24 0.87
C LEU A 215 -12.77 -6.69 1.33
N ARG A 216 -13.21 -5.57 0.74
CA ARG A 216 -14.44 -4.88 1.11
C ARG A 216 -15.33 -4.67 -0.12
N PRO A 217 -15.70 -5.75 -0.84
CA PRO A 217 -16.48 -5.66 -2.09
C PRO A 217 -17.86 -4.98 -1.90
N THR A 218 -18.38 -4.97 -0.67
CA THR A 218 -19.63 -4.31 -0.32
C THR A 218 -19.46 -2.84 0.07
N LYS A 219 -18.23 -2.31 0.12
CA LYS A 219 -17.97 -0.90 0.42
C LYS A 219 -18.59 -0.05 -0.68
N PRO A 220 -19.55 0.84 -0.35
CA PRO A 220 -20.18 1.70 -1.34
C PRO A 220 -19.13 2.53 -2.07
N GLY A 221 -19.16 2.50 -3.40
CA GLY A 221 -18.32 3.34 -4.25
C GLY A 221 -16.98 2.75 -4.69
N ALA A 222 -16.52 1.61 -4.15
CA ALA A 222 -15.26 0.99 -4.61
C ALA A 222 -15.31 0.63 -6.11
N GLU A 223 -16.36 -0.06 -6.53
CA GLU A 223 -16.61 -0.39 -7.94
C GLU A 223 -16.82 0.86 -8.81
N ALA A 224 -17.52 1.88 -8.29
CA ALA A 224 -17.73 3.12 -9.03
C ALA A 224 -16.41 3.86 -9.28
N THR A 225 -15.53 3.92 -8.27
CA THR A 225 -14.18 4.47 -8.41
C THR A 225 -13.38 3.69 -9.44
N PHE A 226 -13.41 2.36 -9.39
CA PHE A 226 -12.75 1.52 -10.39
C PHE A 226 -13.26 1.78 -11.81
N LEU A 227 -14.58 1.87 -11.98
CA LEU A 227 -15.19 2.17 -13.27
C LEU A 227 -14.92 3.60 -13.76
N ASN A 228 -14.62 4.56 -12.88
CA ASN A 228 -14.15 5.87 -13.30
C ASN A 228 -12.76 5.78 -13.95
N PHE A 229 -11.84 4.97 -13.41
CA PHE A 229 -10.56 4.72 -14.09
C PHE A 229 -10.76 4.03 -15.43
N TYR A 230 -11.71 3.09 -15.53
CA TYR A 230 -12.07 2.50 -16.81
C TYR A 230 -12.65 3.51 -17.80
N HIS A 231 -13.52 4.42 -17.35
CA HIS A 231 -14.03 5.52 -18.19
C HIS A 231 -12.90 6.41 -18.70
N ASP A 232 -11.89 6.64 -17.86
CA ASP A 232 -10.81 7.57 -18.13
C ASP A 232 -9.68 6.98 -18.98
N HIS A 233 -9.38 5.68 -18.79
CA HIS A 233 -8.22 5.01 -19.39
C HIS A 233 -8.57 3.86 -20.35
N GLY A 234 -9.84 3.46 -20.42
CA GLY A 234 -10.31 2.50 -21.42
C GLY A 234 -10.02 3.00 -22.83
N THR A 235 -9.49 2.11 -23.68
CA THR A 235 -9.09 2.45 -25.05
C THR A 235 -10.17 2.13 -26.07
N HIS A 236 -11.07 1.20 -25.76
CA HIS A 236 -12.16 0.80 -26.63
C HIS A 236 -13.39 1.69 -26.39
N ASP A 237 -13.79 2.42 -27.43
CA ASP A 237 -15.11 3.03 -27.52
C ASP A 237 -16.08 1.94 -27.99
N TRP A 238 -16.77 1.31 -27.04
CA TRP A 238 -17.70 0.24 -27.33
C TRP A 238 -18.92 0.80 -28.07
N GLU A 239 -18.96 0.64 -29.40
CA GLU A 239 -20.05 1.13 -30.24
C GLU A 239 -21.41 0.65 -29.73
N TRP A 240 -22.40 1.55 -29.69
CA TRP A 240 -23.77 1.24 -29.33
C TRP A 240 -24.71 1.32 -30.54
N PRO A 241 -25.64 0.37 -30.73
CA PRO A 241 -25.83 -0.87 -29.95
C PRO A 241 -24.61 -1.79 -30.03
N GLY A 242 -24.28 -2.44 -28.90
CA GLY A 242 -23.19 -3.41 -28.85
C GLY A 242 -23.39 -4.48 -29.90
N TRP A 243 -22.29 -5.03 -30.42
CA TRP A 243 -22.34 -6.08 -31.44
C TRP A 243 -23.11 -7.28 -30.92
N GLY A 244 -24.31 -7.46 -31.48
CA GLY A 244 -25.26 -8.47 -31.03
C GLY A 244 -26.58 -7.86 -30.53
N GLU A 245 -27.63 -7.96 -31.36
CA GLU A 245 -29.00 -7.53 -31.02
C GLU A 245 -29.77 -8.61 -30.23
N GLY A 246 -29.11 -9.68 -29.78
CA GLY A 246 -29.69 -10.80 -29.05
C GLY A 246 -29.84 -10.52 -27.56
N LYS A 247 -30.98 -10.92 -26.98
CA LYS A 247 -31.13 -11.02 -25.53
C LYS A 247 -30.06 -11.97 -24.97
N GLY A 248 -29.17 -11.47 -24.13
CA GLY A 248 -28.15 -12.27 -23.43
C GLY A 248 -26.73 -12.09 -23.93
N GLU A 249 -26.48 -11.18 -24.87
CA GLU A 249 -25.14 -10.90 -25.38
C GLU A 249 -24.36 -9.91 -24.50
N PHE A 250 -23.03 -9.98 -24.57
CA PHE A 250 -22.10 -9.26 -23.72
C PHE A 250 -22.28 -7.73 -23.86
N ASN A 251 -22.50 -7.08 -22.72
CA ASN A 251 -22.61 -5.64 -22.63
C ASN A 251 -21.52 -5.13 -21.67
N PRO A 252 -20.54 -4.34 -22.12
CA PRO A 252 -19.51 -3.78 -21.25
C PRO A 252 -20.11 -2.80 -20.23
N PRO A 253 -19.41 -2.50 -19.12
CA PRO A 253 -19.87 -1.53 -18.14
C PRO A 253 -20.08 -0.17 -18.81
N ARG A 254 -21.27 0.39 -18.61
CA ARG A 254 -21.60 1.73 -19.09
C ARG A 254 -21.26 2.73 -18.01
N THR A 255 -20.31 3.60 -18.30
CA THR A 255 -19.92 4.70 -17.42
C THR A 255 -20.41 6.00 -18.03
N GLN A 256 -20.93 6.89 -17.19
CA GLN A 256 -21.35 8.23 -17.59
C GLN A 256 -20.62 9.22 -16.70
N GLY A 257 -19.92 10.17 -17.32
CA GLY A 257 -19.13 11.17 -16.63
C GLY A 257 -18.91 12.38 -17.54
N PRO A 258 -18.51 13.53 -16.97
CA PRO A 258 -18.10 14.66 -17.78
C PRO A 258 -16.89 14.24 -18.62
N LYS A 259 -16.99 14.37 -19.94
CA LYS A 259 -15.85 14.14 -20.83
C LYS A 259 -14.72 15.07 -20.41
N LYS A 260 -13.62 14.50 -19.91
CA LYS A 260 -12.44 15.31 -19.60
C LYS A 260 -11.88 15.89 -20.91
N PRO A 261 -11.27 17.10 -20.90
CA PRO A 261 -10.67 17.68 -22.10
C PRO A 261 -9.65 16.71 -22.73
N ASP A 262 -9.60 16.65 -24.05
CA ASP A 262 -8.60 15.83 -24.73
C ASP A 262 -7.18 16.28 -24.28
N GLY A 263 -6.34 15.33 -23.86
CA GLY A 263 -5.01 15.61 -23.31
C GLY A 263 -4.96 16.05 -21.84
N SER A 264 -6.10 16.15 -21.15
CA SER A 264 -6.12 16.37 -19.69
C SER A 264 -5.74 15.13 -18.89
N MET A 265 -5.84 13.95 -19.50
CA MET A 265 -5.27 12.72 -18.96
C MET A 265 -3.76 12.78 -19.21
N GLY A 266 -2.99 12.98 -18.16
CA GLY A 266 -1.54 12.81 -18.23
C GLY A 266 -1.15 11.40 -18.68
N ARG A 267 0.14 11.16 -18.92
CA ARG A 267 0.65 9.82 -19.23
C ARG A 267 0.29 8.85 -18.09
N SER A 268 -0.14 7.63 -18.40
CA SER A 268 -0.44 6.60 -17.38
C SER A 268 0.78 6.28 -16.52
N LEU A 269 0.55 6.15 -15.21
CA LEU A 269 1.57 5.72 -14.25
C LEU A 269 1.98 4.28 -14.50
N PHE A 270 1.02 3.39 -14.75
CA PHE A 270 1.29 1.98 -14.99
C PHE A 270 2.06 1.74 -16.29
N THR A 271 1.69 2.41 -17.38
CA THR A 271 2.48 2.38 -18.62
C THR A 271 3.90 2.89 -18.38
N THR A 272 4.06 4.00 -17.65
CA THR A 272 5.38 4.56 -17.31
C THR A 272 6.21 3.58 -16.47
N LEU A 273 5.58 2.87 -15.54
CA LEU A 273 6.21 1.83 -14.73
C LEU A 273 6.72 0.68 -15.61
N LEU A 274 5.90 0.19 -16.55
CA LEU A 274 6.29 -0.90 -17.46
C LEU A 274 7.39 -0.50 -18.43
N GLU A 275 7.32 0.69 -19.02
CA GLU A 275 8.37 1.22 -19.89
C GLU A 275 9.69 1.34 -19.14
N ARG A 276 9.65 1.87 -17.92
CA ARG A 276 10.84 1.99 -17.09
C ARG A 276 11.41 0.63 -16.70
N LEU A 277 10.55 -0.34 -16.40
CA LEU A 277 10.97 -1.72 -16.13
C LEU A 277 11.64 -2.37 -17.34
N ALA A 278 11.11 -2.11 -18.55
CA ALA A 278 11.65 -2.61 -19.81
C ALA A 278 13.04 -1.99 -20.10
N GLU A 279 13.18 -0.67 -19.89
CA GLU A 279 14.46 0.04 -19.98
C GLU A 279 15.50 -0.55 -19.00
N CYS A 280 15.13 -0.70 -17.72
CA CYS A 280 16.02 -1.23 -16.69
C CYS A 280 16.43 -2.69 -16.95
N SER A 281 15.53 -3.48 -17.53
CA SER A 281 15.75 -4.90 -17.84
C SER A 281 16.32 -5.14 -19.24
N LYS A 282 16.51 -4.07 -20.03
CA LYS A 282 17.02 -4.10 -21.41
C LYS A 282 16.25 -5.09 -22.29
N CYS A 283 14.92 -5.00 -22.27
CA CYS A 283 14.02 -5.81 -23.08
C CYS A 283 12.90 -4.96 -23.68
N SER A 284 12.10 -5.54 -24.57
CA SER A 284 10.94 -4.86 -25.14
C SER A 284 9.79 -4.75 -24.12
N LEU A 285 8.87 -3.81 -24.35
CA LEU A 285 7.68 -3.64 -23.50
C LEU A 285 6.78 -4.89 -23.51
N ASP A 286 6.73 -5.60 -24.64
CA ASP A 286 5.90 -6.81 -24.80
C ASP A 286 6.45 -8.02 -24.02
N GLU A 287 7.76 -8.07 -23.81
CA GLU A 287 8.45 -9.18 -23.13
C GLU A 287 8.65 -8.94 -21.64
N VAL A 288 8.65 -7.69 -21.18
CA VAL A 288 9.08 -7.32 -19.82
C VAL A 288 8.29 -8.06 -18.74
N ARG A 289 6.98 -8.20 -18.94
CA ARG A 289 6.09 -8.85 -17.97
C ARG A 289 6.46 -10.31 -17.78
N LEU A 290 6.50 -11.06 -18.89
CA LEU A 290 6.85 -12.48 -18.90
C LEU A 290 8.21 -12.70 -18.24
N ARG A 291 9.22 -11.89 -18.61
CA ARG A 291 10.58 -12.04 -18.09
C ARG A 291 10.67 -11.82 -16.58
N ILE A 292 9.98 -10.80 -16.06
CA ILE A 292 10.00 -10.50 -14.62
C ILE A 292 9.20 -11.54 -13.82
N GLU A 293 8.09 -12.02 -14.38
CA GLU A 293 7.32 -13.11 -13.78
C GLU A 293 8.13 -14.42 -13.73
N GLU A 294 8.82 -14.77 -14.83
CA GLU A 294 9.71 -15.94 -14.89
C GLU A 294 10.88 -15.83 -13.90
N GLU A 295 11.50 -14.67 -13.76
CA GLU A 295 12.58 -14.44 -12.79
C GLU A 295 12.08 -14.54 -11.34
N ALA A 296 10.90 -13.98 -11.04
CA ALA A 296 10.32 -14.03 -9.69
C ALA A 296 9.89 -15.45 -9.27
N ASN A 297 9.65 -16.34 -10.24
CA ASN A 297 9.34 -17.75 -9.97
C ASN A 297 10.56 -18.56 -9.51
N ASP A 298 11.78 -18.10 -9.79
CA ASP A 298 13.00 -18.76 -9.31
C ASP A 298 13.27 -18.40 -7.85
N PRO A 299 13.14 -19.31 -6.87
CA PRO A 299 13.34 -18.98 -5.45
C PRO A 299 14.75 -18.49 -5.12
N GLU A 300 15.74 -18.66 -6.00
CA GLU A 300 17.10 -18.16 -5.82
C GLU A 300 17.34 -16.78 -6.45
N HIS A 301 16.30 -16.11 -6.96
CA HIS A 301 16.43 -14.79 -7.58
C HIS A 301 16.95 -13.75 -6.57
N PRO A 302 17.68 -12.69 -7.00
CA PRO A 302 18.36 -11.77 -6.08
C PRO A 302 17.47 -10.98 -5.12
N LEU A 303 16.15 -10.95 -5.35
CA LEU A 303 15.17 -10.23 -4.52
C LEU A 303 14.32 -11.19 -3.68
N SER A 304 14.62 -12.49 -3.72
CA SER A 304 14.00 -13.51 -2.86
C SER A 304 14.33 -13.22 -1.39
N GLU A 305 13.39 -13.52 -0.51
CA GLU A 305 13.53 -13.42 0.95
C GLU A 305 14.10 -12.05 1.40
N LEU A 306 13.63 -10.97 0.76
CA LEU A 306 14.17 -9.62 0.94
C LEU A 306 14.28 -9.24 2.42
N SER A 307 15.52 -9.07 2.89
CA SER A 307 15.80 -8.68 4.28
C SER A 307 15.27 -7.29 4.63
N LEU A 308 15.15 -6.97 5.92
CA LEU A 308 14.79 -5.60 6.37
C LEU A 308 15.76 -4.52 5.83
N LYS A 309 17.05 -4.84 5.69
CA LYS A 309 18.03 -3.94 5.05
C LYS A 309 17.70 -3.76 3.57
N GLY A 310 17.30 -4.82 2.89
CA GLY A 310 16.88 -4.79 1.49
C GLY A 310 15.63 -3.94 1.29
N LYS A 311 14.59 -4.17 2.11
CA LYS A 311 13.40 -3.32 2.16
C LYS A 311 13.78 -1.84 2.30
N ALA A 312 14.60 -1.50 3.30
CA ALA A 312 15.00 -0.11 3.53
C ALA A 312 15.74 0.52 2.32
N ARG A 313 16.57 -0.26 1.61
CA ARG A 313 17.23 0.21 0.37
C ARG A 313 16.23 0.48 -0.74
N LEU A 314 15.33 -0.47 -1.00
CA LEU A 314 14.30 -0.30 -2.03
C LEU A 314 13.41 0.90 -1.71
N MET A 315 12.99 1.05 -0.44
CA MET A 315 12.25 2.23 0.04
C MET A 315 13.02 3.53 -0.15
N SER A 316 14.36 3.52 -0.12
CA SER A 316 15.19 4.70 -0.43
C SER A 316 15.36 4.98 -1.93
N GLY A 317 14.76 4.17 -2.80
CA GLY A 317 14.87 4.27 -4.26
C GLY A 317 16.19 3.72 -4.81
N ARG A 318 16.74 2.67 -4.19
CA ARG A 318 18.02 2.04 -4.58
C ARG A 318 17.86 0.54 -4.83
N ASN A 319 18.75 -0.02 -5.64
CA ASN A 319 18.82 -1.47 -5.84
C ASN A 319 19.40 -2.19 -4.61
N TRP A 320 19.08 -3.48 -4.49
CA TRP A 320 19.63 -4.36 -3.46
C TRP A 320 21.09 -4.73 -3.74
N ALA A 321 21.41 -5.16 -4.97
CA ALA A 321 22.69 -5.78 -5.33
C ALA A 321 23.91 -4.84 -5.39
N GLU A 322 23.73 -3.52 -5.30
CA GLU A 322 24.80 -2.52 -5.44
C GLU A 322 25.87 -2.55 -4.32
N GLU A 323 25.68 -3.29 -3.23
CA GLU A 323 26.67 -3.42 -2.13
C GLU A 323 27.32 -4.81 -1.99
N GLU A 324 26.64 -5.90 -2.36
CA GLU A 324 27.21 -7.27 -2.28
C GLU A 324 28.43 -7.40 -3.20
N GLN A 325 28.39 -6.78 -4.39
CA GLN A 325 29.54 -6.70 -5.31
C GLN A 325 30.71 -5.88 -4.75
N HIS A 326 30.48 -4.95 -3.82
CA HIS A 326 31.54 -4.16 -3.20
C HIS A 326 32.15 -4.85 -1.96
N LYS A 327 31.43 -5.75 -1.29
CA LYS A 327 31.99 -6.58 -0.22
C LYS A 327 32.84 -7.72 -0.78
N GLY A 328 32.39 -8.41 -1.84
CA GLY A 328 33.18 -9.46 -2.50
C GLY A 328 34.52 -8.99 -3.09
N ARG A 329 34.66 -7.68 -3.37
CA ARG A 329 35.91 -7.06 -3.84
C ARG A 329 36.87 -6.61 -2.74
N ARG A 330 36.43 -6.52 -1.47
CA ARG A 330 37.33 -6.19 -0.34
C ARG A 330 37.98 -7.44 0.24
N ASP A 331 37.29 -8.58 0.18
CA ASP A 331 37.81 -9.84 0.71
C ASP A 331 38.81 -10.52 -0.24
N SER A 332 38.93 -10.07 -1.49
CA SER A 332 39.87 -10.60 -2.49
C SER A 332 41.23 -9.90 -2.54
N VAL A 333 41.54 -8.98 -1.62
CA VAL A 333 42.83 -8.24 -1.58
C VAL A 333 43.77 -8.76 -0.48
N HIS A 334 43.35 -9.78 0.27
CA HIS A 334 44.18 -10.48 1.26
C HIS A 334 44.17 -12.00 1.04
N SER A 335 44.62 -12.44 -0.13
CA SER A 335 45.06 -13.82 -0.36
C SER A 335 46.35 -13.84 -1.14
#